data_AF-A0A8S3YL72-F1
#
_entry.id   AF-A0A8S3YL72-F1
#
_cell.length_a   1.000
_cell.length_b   1.000
_cell.length_c   1.000
_cell.angle_alpha   90.00
_cell.angle_beta   90.00
_cell.angle_gamma   90.00
#
_symmetry.space_group_name_H-M   'P 1'
#
loop_
_entity.id
_entity.type
_entity.pdbx_description
1 polymer ?
#
loop_
_entity_poly.entity_id
_entity_poly.type
_entity_poly.pdbx_seq_one_letter_code
_entity_poly.pdbx_strand_id
1 'polypeptide(L)'
;AMQKTQLKFKKAFTGFLPQREKYFKMLENFHETISLLDRIPLLKSLKEKEADEALAKRDQEEGIISFVASTSGSPTTLLEWITTQGQGQSVDALQLKCFDDLHLFDSEMFAQLDREVQEQLSLVTDDPHHMKELMGIERRLSELEKRLNEAKRITQEQNDMAQGFLNQQARLSSTQSPALILPDLCRSHQQQLQQMLDRQQRIETLQNNFKKSKQEMSTNIHQRLGWVMHIETRISKLDSDLIYHMKTLRMLECNLELLSQIKAAPQVYADMVMEAARRRLFSSRFTLWAEALVDDSKQMYLTETERRKQFTRKLGEHFLLDTLFKGFDDMPPSFATRTPPPFDTHLPEVTVDDISLLRNTVPELEEFL
;
A
#
# COMPACT_ATOMS: atom_id res chain seq x y z
N ALA A 1 -2.02 -18.08 3.08
CA ALA A 1 -1.87 -16.61 3.08
C ALA A 1 -0.54 -16.20 3.70
N MET A 2 -0.29 -16.53 4.97
CA MET A 2 0.95 -16.21 5.72
C MET A 2 2.27 -16.47 4.95
N GLN A 3 2.43 -17.64 4.31
CA GLN A 3 3.63 -17.93 3.49
C GLN A 3 3.87 -16.92 2.36
N LYS A 4 2.80 -16.37 1.77
CA LYS A 4 2.91 -15.32 0.74
C LYS A 4 3.36 -13.99 1.36
N THR A 5 2.88 -13.67 2.57
CA THR A 5 3.31 -12.50 3.34
C THR A 5 4.78 -12.62 3.72
N GLN A 6 5.20 -13.77 4.25
CA GLN A 6 6.59 -14.09 4.59
C GLN A 6 7.51 -13.92 3.37
N LEU A 7 7.14 -14.46 2.21
CA LEU A 7 7.95 -14.34 0.99
C LEU A 7 8.13 -12.88 0.54
N LYS A 8 7.06 -12.08 0.62
CA LYS A 8 7.12 -10.64 0.33
C LYS A 8 8.03 -9.90 1.30
N PHE A 9 7.89 -10.17 2.60
CA PHE A 9 8.73 -9.58 3.64
C PHE A 9 10.20 -9.95 3.45
N LYS A 10 10.49 -11.24 3.21
CA LYS A 10 11.83 -11.73 2.88
C LYS A 10 12.44 -11.00 1.69
N LYS A 11 11.70 -10.86 0.58
CA LYS A 11 12.18 -10.14 -0.60
C LYS A 11 12.51 -8.68 -0.28
N ALA A 12 11.64 -7.97 0.44
CA ALA A 12 11.88 -6.59 0.85
C ALA A 12 13.13 -6.49 1.73
N PHE A 13 13.22 -7.33 2.76
CA PHE A 13 14.33 -7.33 3.70
C PHE A 13 15.68 -7.64 3.03
N THR A 14 15.71 -8.61 2.10
CA THR A 14 16.92 -8.92 1.33
C THR A 14 17.40 -7.78 0.43
N GLY A 15 16.49 -6.91 -0.03
CA GLY A 15 16.85 -5.72 -0.81
C GLY A 15 17.33 -4.56 0.06
N PHE A 16 16.79 -4.46 1.28
CA PHE A 16 17.12 -3.42 2.25
C PHE A 16 18.48 -3.64 2.93
N LEU A 17 18.75 -4.87 3.38
CA LEU A 17 19.91 -5.18 4.22
C LEU A 17 21.26 -4.73 3.62
N PRO A 18 21.55 -4.91 2.31
CA PRO A 18 22.80 -4.43 1.72
C PRO A 18 22.96 -2.90 1.74
N GLN A 19 21.86 -2.16 1.78
CA GLN A 19 21.85 -0.69 1.78
C GLN A 19 21.95 -0.11 3.19
N ARG A 20 21.69 -0.92 4.22
CA ARG A 20 21.65 -0.51 5.64
C ARG A 20 22.91 0.24 6.08
N GLU A 21 24.09 -0.27 5.76
CA GLU A 21 25.37 0.37 6.09
C GLU A 21 25.55 1.74 5.43
N LYS A 22 25.07 1.89 4.19
CA LYS A 22 25.08 3.19 3.49
C LYS A 22 24.19 4.20 4.23
N TYR A 23 23.03 3.77 4.71
CA TYR A 23 22.12 4.62 5.46
C TYR A 23 22.69 5.02 6.82
N PHE A 24 23.33 4.12 7.57
CA PHE A 24 24.02 4.49 8.81
C PHE A 24 25.06 5.58 8.59
N LYS A 25 25.98 5.38 7.63
CA LYS A 25 27.01 6.38 7.29
C LYS A 25 26.41 7.72 6.84
N MET A 26 25.28 7.69 6.16
CA MET A 26 24.58 8.92 5.78
C MET A 26 24.06 9.68 7.00
N LEU A 27 23.56 8.97 8.02
CA LEU A 27 22.96 9.53 9.22
C LEU A 27 23.96 9.94 10.32
N GLU A 28 25.14 9.29 10.40
CA GLU A 28 26.18 9.58 11.42
C GLU A 28 26.58 11.07 11.46
N ASN A 29 26.77 11.69 10.29
CA ASN A 29 27.18 13.09 10.17
C ASN A 29 26.02 14.00 9.74
N PHE A 30 24.77 13.60 10.01
CA PHE A 30 23.61 14.37 9.54
C PHE A 30 23.47 15.72 10.27
N HIS A 31 23.97 15.83 11.49
CA HIS A 31 24.00 17.08 12.25
C HIS A 31 24.77 18.21 11.54
N GLU A 32 25.82 17.87 10.77
CA GLU A 32 26.57 18.83 9.94
C GLU A 32 25.68 19.39 8.83
N THR A 33 24.84 18.54 8.23
CA THR A 33 23.87 18.94 7.21
C THR A 33 22.81 19.86 7.80
N ILE A 34 22.27 19.53 8.97
CA ILE A 34 21.29 20.37 9.66
C ILE A 34 21.90 21.75 10.00
N SER A 35 23.12 21.76 10.51
CA SER A 35 23.86 23.00 10.81
C SER A 35 24.15 23.83 9.56
N LEU A 36 24.40 23.18 8.42
CA LEU A 36 24.55 23.85 7.13
C LEU A 36 23.22 24.46 6.65
N LEU A 37 22.13 23.70 6.70
CA LEU A 37 20.80 24.15 6.29
C LEU A 37 20.28 25.34 7.13
N ASP A 38 20.63 25.37 8.42
CA ASP A 38 20.28 26.48 9.30
C ASP A 38 21.04 27.77 8.98
N ARG A 39 22.24 27.67 8.41
CA ARG A 39 23.02 28.84 7.99
C ARG A 39 22.63 29.37 6.61
N ILE A 40 21.98 28.56 5.77
CA ILE A 40 21.56 28.97 4.43
C ILE A 40 20.36 29.92 4.55
N PRO A 41 20.52 31.21 4.21
CA PRO A 41 19.41 32.15 4.26
C PRO A 41 18.44 31.85 3.11
N LEU A 42 17.15 31.87 3.42
CA LEU A 42 16.12 31.82 2.38
C LEU A 42 16.05 33.19 1.69
N LEU A 43 16.34 33.25 0.39
CA LEU A 43 16.33 34.50 -0.38
C LEU A 43 14.95 35.18 -0.36
N LYS A 44 14.94 36.52 -0.30
CA LYS A 44 13.70 37.33 -0.18
C LYS A 44 12.72 37.06 -1.31
N SER A 45 13.23 36.97 -2.54
CA SER A 45 12.44 36.72 -3.74
C SER A 45 11.76 35.35 -3.79
N LEU A 46 12.17 34.41 -2.93
CA LEU A 46 11.49 33.14 -2.73
C LEU A 46 10.38 33.26 -1.68
N LYS A 47 10.57 34.07 -0.63
CA LYS A 47 9.57 34.30 0.43
C LYS A 47 8.34 35.06 -0.09
N GLU A 48 8.58 36.06 -0.94
CA GLU A 48 7.53 36.90 -1.51
C GLU A 48 6.60 36.09 -2.41
N LYS A 49 7.14 35.15 -3.19
CA LYS A 49 6.33 34.23 -4.01
C LYS A 49 5.46 33.30 -3.19
N GLU A 50 5.96 32.80 -2.06
CA GLU A 50 5.13 31.97 -1.18
C GLU A 50 3.98 32.77 -0.56
N ALA A 51 4.22 34.04 -0.19
CA ALA A 51 3.17 34.91 0.31
C ALA A 51 2.09 35.17 -0.76
N ASP A 52 2.50 35.44 -2.00
CA ASP A 52 1.59 35.67 -3.13
C ASP A 52 0.79 34.40 -3.49
N GLU A 53 1.42 33.23 -3.49
CA GLU A 53 0.74 31.94 -3.72
C GLU A 53 -0.19 31.54 -2.57
N ALA A 54 0.20 31.82 -1.32
CA ALA A 54 -0.64 31.56 -0.14
C ALA A 54 -1.87 32.48 -0.10
N LEU A 55 -1.74 33.73 -0.53
CA LEU A 55 -2.85 34.67 -0.69
C LEU A 55 -3.79 34.22 -1.83
N ALA A 56 -3.24 33.79 -2.97
CA ALA A 56 -4.04 33.28 -4.09
C ALA A 56 -4.81 31.98 -3.77
N LYS A 57 -4.26 31.11 -2.91
CA LYS A 57 -4.95 29.89 -2.43
C LYS A 57 -6.08 30.20 -1.44
N ARG A 58 -5.98 31.27 -0.64
CA ARG A 58 -7.04 31.69 0.29
C ARG A 58 -8.29 32.19 -0.43
N ASP A 59 -8.14 32.84 -1.58
CA ASP A 59 -9.26 33.33 -2.39
C ASP A 59 -10.04 32.20 -3.11
N GLN A 60 -9.52 30.96 -3.14
CA GLN A 60 -10.19 29.80 -3.75
C GLN A 60 -10.87 28.86 -2.75
N GLU A 61 -10.63 29.01 -1.44
CA GLU A 61 -11.23 28.19 -0.38
C GLU A 61 -11.99 29.04 0.66
N GLU A 62 -13.02 29.79 0.22
CA GLU A 62 -14.07 30.26 1.13
C GLU A 62 -14.92 29.07 1.59
N GLY A 63 -14.51 28.37 2.66
CA GLY A 63 -15.39 27.32 3.18
C GLY A 63 -14.91 26.41 4.29
N ILE A 64 -13.70 26.52 4.86
CA ILE A 64 -13.34 25.75 6.06
C ILE A 64 -12.46 26.61 6.96
N ILE A 65 -12.90 26.80 8.21
CA ILE A 65 -12.14 27.44 9.28
C ILE A 65 -10.89 26.58 9.53
N SER A 66 -9.77 26.97 8.92
CA SER A 66 -8.47 26.36 9.15
C SER A 66 -7.87 26.98 10.42
N PHE A 67 -7.94 26.21 11.50
CA PHE A 67 -7.15 26.38 12.71
C PHE A 67 -5.67 26.13 12.38
N VAL A 68 -5.03 27.03 11.64
CA VAL A 68 -3.57 27.08 11.53
C VAL A 68 -3.05 27.96 12.65
N ALA A 69 -2.47 27.28 13.64
CA ALA A 69 -1.74 27.91 14.72
C ALA A 69 -0.74 28.93 14.15
N SER A 70 -0.83 30.15 14.65
CA SER A 70 0.12 31.23 14.46
C SER A 70 1.53 30.77 14.83
N THR A 71 2.33 30.35 13.86
CA THR A 71 3.79 30.45 13.93
C THR A 71 4.16 31.76 13.26
N SER A 72 4.41 32.75 14.10
CA SER A 72 4.66 34.14 13.75
C SER A 72 6.09 34.32 13.26
N GLY A 73 6.34 34.06 11.98
CA GLY A 73 7.60 34.36 11.30
C GLY A 73 7.63 33.74 9.89
N SER A 74 7.92 34.54 8.86
CA SER A 74 8.29 33.98 7.55
C SER A 74 9.62 33.23 7.70
N PRO A 75 9.78 32.01 7.16
CA PRO A 75 11.00 31.24 7.36
C PRO A 75 12.23 32.03 6.94
N THR A 76 13.23 32.06 7.81
CA THR A 76 14.46 32.84 7.64
C THR A 76 15.57 32.03 6.99
N THR A 77 15.62 30.74 7.31
CA THR A 77 16.63 29.78 6.85
C THR A 77 15.97 28.68 6.02
N LEU A 78 16.78 27.95 5.23
CA LEU A 78 16.28 26.81 4.47
C LEU A 78 15.82 25.68 5.40
N LEU A 79 16.47 25.49 6.55
CA LEU A 79 16.04 24.51 7.57
C LEU A 79 14.66 24.85 8.15
N GLU A 80 14.42 26.12 8.49
CA GLU A 80 13.13 26.57 9.01
C GLU A 80 12.03 26.33 7.99
N TRP A 81 12.30 26.63 6.71
CA TRP A 81 11.39 26.34 5.61
C TRP A 81 11.10 24.84 5.46
N ILE A 82 12.11 23.98 5.48
CA ILE A 82 11.91 22.52 5.41
C ILE A 82 11.03 22.05 6.58
N THR A 83 11.25 22.60 7.77
CA THR A 83 10.53 22.22 9.00
C THR A 83 9.07 22.68 8.98
N THR A 84 8.77 23.85 8.41
CA THR A 84 7.38 24.34 8.27
C THR A 84 6.59 23.48 7.28
N GLN A 85 7.22 23.00 6.20
CA GLN A 85 6.59 22.05 5.27
C GLN A 85 6.31 20.69 5.93
N GLY A 86 7.16 20.26 6.87
CA GLY A 86 7.04 19.02 7.64
C GLY A 86 5.95 18.99 8.72
N GLN A 87 5.00 19.94 8.72
CA GLN A 87 3.93 20.06 9.72
C GLN A 87 4.44 20.09 11.18
N GLY A 88 5.65 20.65 11.40
CA GLY A 88 6.25 20.76 12.73
C GLY A 88 6.99 19.50 13.22
N GLN A 89 7.14 18.47 12.39
CA GLN A 89 8.10 17.40 12.71
C GLN A 89 9.52 17.92 12.51
N SER A 90 10.31 17.89 13.58
CA SER A 90 11.75 18.21 13.51
C SER A 90 12.48 17.17 12.67
N VAL A 91 13.38 17.65 11.81
CA VAL A 91 14.27 16.79 11.02
C VAL A 91 15.18 15.95 11.92
N ASP A 92 15.64 16.48 13.06
CA ASP A 92 16.41 15.74 14.06
C ASP A 92 15.61 14.58 14.65
N ALA A 93 14.34 14.81 14.99
CA ALA A 93 13.47 13.76 15.52
C ALA A 93 13.23 12.65 14.47
N LEU A 94 13.09 13.02 13.20
CA LEU A 94 12.98 12.08 12.09
C LEU A 94 14.28 11.28 11.90
N GLN A 95 15.42 11.94 11.96
CA GLN A 95 16.74 11.31 11.85
C GLN A 95 16.97 10.30 12.98
N LEU A 96 16.70 10.68 14.23
CA LEU A 96 16.86 9.81 15.39
C LEU A 96 15.96 8.59 15.29
N LYS A 97 14.69 8.79 14.92
CA LYS A 97 13.75 7.69 14.69
C LYS A 97 14.24 6.73 13.60
N CYS A 98 14.75 7.26 12.48
CA CYS A 98 15.27 6.41 11.41
C CYS A 98 16.53 5.65 11.84
N PHE A 99 17.36 6.25 12.69
CA PHE A 99 18.54 5.62 13.27
C PHE A 99 18.16 4.45 14.19
N ASP A 100 17.19 4.65 15.08
CA ASP A 100 16.65 3.61 15.97
C ASP A 100 15.99 2.47 15.16
N ASP A 101 15.17 2.82 14.17
CA ASP A 101 14.52 1.86 13.28
C ASP A 101 15.57 1.05 12.47
N LEU A 102 16.66 1.68 12.01
CA LEU A 102 17.77 0.99 11.34
C LEU A 102 18.46 -0.02 12.26
N HIS A 103 18.61 0.30 13.55
CA HIS A 103 19.12 -0.65 14.54
C HIS A 103 18.18 -1.83 14.73
N LEU A 104 16.87 -1.58 14.79
CA LEU A 104 15.86 -2.63 14.93
C LEU A 104 15.78 -3.58 13.72
N PHE A 105 15.88 -3.03 12.50
CA PHE A 105 15.83 -3.83 11.26
C PHE A 105 17.19 -4.40 10.89
N ASP A 106 17.67 -5.35 11.69
CA ASP A 106 18.93 -6.05 11.49
C ASP A 106 18.73 -7.53 11.06
N SER A 107 19.87 -8.20 10.82
CA SER A 107 19.84 -9.61 10.41
C SER A 107 19.29 -10.54 11.49
N GLU A 108 19.41 -10.17 12.76
CA GLU A 108 18.96 -10.99 13.89
C GLU A 108 17.44 -10.96 14.02
N MET A 109 16.84 -9.77 13.95
CA MET A 109 15.40 -9.55 13.92
C MET A 109 14.73 -10.33 12.79
N PHE A 110 15.31 -10.27 11.57
CA PHE A 110 14.80 -11.05 10.45
C PHE A 110 14.93 -12.55 10.68
N ALA A 111 16.09 -13.01 11.17
CA ALA A 111 16.31 -14.42 11.44
C ALA A 111 15.36 -14.95 12.53
N GLN A 112 15.03 -14.13 13.54
CA GLN A 112 14.05 -14.47 14.56
C GLN A 112 12.65 -14.62 13.96
N LEU A 113 12.16 -13.64 13.20
CA LEU A 113 10.86 -13.73 12.54
C LEU A 113 10.77 -14.91 11.58
N ASP A 114 11.84 -15.19 10.82
CA ASP A 114 11.85 -16.35 9.91
C ASP A 114 11.80 -17.66 10.70
N ARG A 115 12.55 -17.78 11.81
CA ARG A 115 12.48 -18.95 12.71
C ARG A 115 11.07 -19.13 13.27
N GLU A 116 10.44 -18.07 13.79
CA GLU A 116 9.08 -18.14 14.33
C GLU A 116 8.07 -18.62 13.28
N VAL A 117 8.21 -18.16 12.03
CA VAL A 117 7.36 -18.63 10.92
C VAL A 117 7.63 -20.10 10.60
N GLN A 118 8.90 -20.53 10.52
CA GLN A 118 9.22 -21.94 10.27
C GLN A 118 8.70 -22.85 11.38
N GLU A 119 8.85 -22.45 12.65
CA GLU A 119 8.30 -23.18 13.80
C GLU A 119 6.78 -23.28 13.75
N GLN A 120 6.07 -22.22 13.33
CA GLN A 120 4.62 -22.30 13.14
C GLN A 120 4.24 -23.25 12.00
N LEU A 121 4.99 -23.23 10.90
CA LEU A 121 4.74 -24.11 9.77
C LEU A 121 5.02 -25.58 10.10
N SER A 122 6.08 -25.87 10.86
CA SER A 122 6.37 -27.23 11.33
C SER A 122 5.28 -27.74 12.27
N LEU A 123 4.77 -26.90 13.19
CA LEU A 123 3.64 -27.29 14.06
C LEU A 123 2.38 -27.70 13.28
N VAL A 124 2.14 -27.09 12.13
CA VAL A 124 1.00 -27.44 11.25
C VAL A 124 1.27 -28.70 10.43
N THR A 125 2.51 -28.89 9.98
CA THR A 125 2.87 -29.92 8.98
C THR A 125 3.29 -31.23 9.63
N ASP A 126 3.95 -31.16 10.79
CA ASP A 126 4.66 -32.27 11.42
C ASP A 126 3.91 -32.86 12.62
N ASP A 127 2.61 -32.62 12.78
CA ASP A 127 1.78 -33.27 13.81
C ASP A 127 0.95 -34.44 13.22
N PRO A 128 1.56 -35.63 13.08
CA PRO A 128 0.91 -36.81 12.50
C PRO A 128 -0.17 -37.41 13.41
N HIS A 129 -0.16 -37.12 14.72
CA HIS A 129 -1.19 -37.63 15.63
C HIS A 129 -2.49 -36.87 15.42
N HIS A 130 -2.44 -35.55 15.37
CA HIS A 130 -3.64 -34.75 15.12
C HIS A 130 -4.16 -34.91 13.68
N MET A 131 -3.32 -35.13 12.67
CA MET A 131 -3.79 -35.45 11.31
C MET A 131 -4.51 -36.82 11.20
N LYS A 132 -3.99 -37.87 11.86
CA LYS A 132 -4.53 -39.24 11.74
C LYS A 132 -5.95 -39.40 12.28
N GLU A 133 -6.25 -38.86 13.46
CA GLU A 133 -7.61 -39.03 13.99
C GLU A 133 -8.64 -38.18 13.24
N LEU A 134 -8.25 -37.16 12.46
CA LEU A 134 -9.14 -36.39 11.58
C LEU A 134 -9.65 -37.26 10.44
N MET A 135 -8.74 -37.98 9.78
CA MET A 135 -9.09 -38.95 8.74
C MET A 135 -9.92 -40.11 9.29
N GLY A 136 -9.76 -40.44 10.57
CA GLY A 136 -10.52 -41.49 11.24
C GLY A 136 -11.95 -41.10 11.64
N ILE A 137 -12.32 -39.81 11.66
CA ILE A 137 -13.66 -39.37 12.09
C ILE A 137 -14.74 -39.88 11.15
N GLU A 138 -14.52 -39.80 9.83
CA GLU A 138 -15.48 -40.30 8.84
C GLU A 138 -15.76 -41.79 9.06
N ARG A 139 -14.69 -42.60 9.21
CA ARG A 139 -14.82 -44.02 9.51
C ARG A 139 -15.59 -44.28 10.81
N ARG A 140 -15.28 -43.55 11.88
CA ARG A 140 -15.96 -43.68 13.19
C ARG A 140 -17.44 -43.31 13.10
N LEU A 141 -17.78 -42.26 12.35
CA LEU A 141 -19.16 -41.85 12.09
C LEU A 141 -19.90 -42.93 11.30
N SER A 142 -19.28 -43.49 10.25
CA SER A 142 -19.87 -44.61 9.50
C SER A 142 -20.07 -45.86 10.37
N GLU A 143 -19.16 -46.16 11.28
CA GLU A 143 -19.31 -47.28 12.23
C GLU A 143 -20.44 -47.03 13.24
N LEU A 144 -20.60 -45.79 13.73
CA LEU A 144 -21.73 -45.37 14.57
C LEU A 144 -23.07 -45.49 13.83
N GLU A 145 -23.12 -45.09 12.57
CA GLU A 145 -24.30 -45.21 11.72
C GLU A 145 -24.70 -46.67 11.48
N LYS A 146 -23.73 -47.56 11.19
CA LYS A 146 -23.97 -49.00 11.08
C LYS A 146 -24.59 -49.57 12.36
N ARG A 147 -24.06 -49.19 13.53
CA ARG A 147 -24.61 -49.63 14.83
C ARG A 147 -26.03 -49.11 15.07
N LEU A 148 -26.31 -47.87 14.69
CA LEU A 148 -27.66 -47.29 14.77
C LEU A 148 -28.65 -48.05 13.88
N ASN A 149 -28.25 -48.36 12.65
CA ASN A 149 -29.09 -49.09 11.69
C ASN A 149 -29.36 -50.53 12.17
N GLU A 150 -28.36 -51.19 12.76
CA GLU A 150 -28.56 -52.51 13.38
C GLU A 150 -29.54 -52.45 14.57
N ALA A 151 -29.41 -51.45 15.45
CA ALA A 151 -30.34 -51.28 16.56
C ALA A 151 -31.78 -51.03 16.07
N LYS A 152 -31.97 -50.23 15.02
CA LYS A 152 -33.28 -50.01 14.36
C LYS A 152 -33.84 -51.32 13.79
N ARG A 153 -33.01 -52.13 13.14
CA ARG A 153 -33.42 -53.44 12.60
C ARG A 153 -33.91 -54.38 13.70
N ILE A 154 -33.14 -54.55 14.78
CA ILE A 154 -33.54 -55.41 15.90
C ILE A 154 -34.83 -54.90 16.54
N THR A 155 -34.99 -53.57 16.66
CA THR A 155 -36.22 -52.96 17.20
C THR A 155 -37.43 -53.27 16.32
N GLN A 156 -37.28 -53.22 15.00
CA GLN A 156 -38.34 -53.60 14.06
C GLN A 156 -38.69 -55.08 14.20
N GLU A 157 -37.70 -55.97 14.22
CA GLU A 157 -37.93 -57.41 14.41
C GLU A 157 -38.61 -57.75 15.75
N GLN A 158 -38.31 -56.97 16.79
CA GLN A 158 -38.96 -57.07 18.09
C GLN A 158 -40.43 -56.67 18.01
N ASN A 159 -40.73 -55.58 17.29
CA ASN A 159 -42.09 -55.11 17.06
C ASN A 159 -42.89 -56.12 16.22
N ASP A 160 -42.30 -56.68 15.17
CA ASP A 160 -42.93 -57.71 14.33
C ASP A 160 -43.28 -58.97 15.15
N MET A 161 -42.40 -59.36 16.07
CA MET A 161 -42.66 -60.48 16.98
C MET A 161 -43.79 -60.16 17.97
N ALA A 162 -43.81 -58.95 18.54
CA ALA A 162 -44.90 -58.47 19.39
C ALA A 162 -46.26 -58.46 18.65
N GLN A 163 -46.29 -57.97 17.41
CA GLN A 163 -47.48 -58.06 16.55
C GLN A 163 -47.86 -59.52 16.24
N GLY A 164 -46.87 -60.40 16.09
CA GLY A 164 -47.06 -61.84 15.96
C GLY A 164 -47.84 -62.42 17.15
N PHE A 165 -47.52 -62.04 18.38
CA PHE A 165 -48.28 -62.46 19.57
C PHE A 165 -49.74 -61.97 19.53
N LEU A 166 -49.96 -60.69 19.21
CA LEU A 166 -51.31 -60.12 19.11
C LEU A 166 -52.16 -60.80 18.03
N ASN A 167 -51.56 -61.07 16.86
CA ASN A 167 -52.23 -61.77 15.77
C ASN A 167 -52.54 -63.23 16.13
N GLN A 168 -51.63 -63.91 16.83
CA GLN A 168 -51.86 -65.28 17.30
C GLN A 168 -52.96 -65.33 18.38
N GLN A 169 -53.01 -64.34 19.28
CA GLN A 169 -54.08 -64.18 20.26
C GLN A 169 -55.44 -63.95 19.58
N ALA A 170 -55.50 -63.09 18.56
CA ALA A 170 -56.72 -62.86 17.79
C ALA A 170 -57.21 -64.13 17.08
N ARG A 171 -56.28 -64.92 16.49
CA ARG A 171 -56.59 -66.19 15.81
C ARG A 171 -57.07 -67.29 16.75
N LEU A 172 -56.51 -67.37 17.97
CA LEU A 172 -56.99 -68.31 18.99
C LEU A 172 -58.44 -68.03 19.38
N SER A 173 -58.80 -66.76 19.51
CA SER A 173 -60.16 -66.31 19.84
C SER A 173 -61.21 -66.73 18.80
N SER A 174 -60.81 -66.97 17.55
CA SER A 174 -61.68 -67.35 16.43
C SER A 174 -61.67 -68.85 16.06
N THR A 175 -60.92 -69.69 16.78
CA THR A 175 -60.71 -71.11 16.41
C THR A 175 -61.66 -72.04 17.19
N GLN A 176 -62.32 -72.98 16.50
CA GLN A 176 -63.33 -73.88 17.09
C GLN A 176 -62.77 -74.94 18.07
N SER A 177 -61.47 -75.26 18.00
CA SER A 177 -60.84 -76.28 18.85
C SER A 177 -59.51 -75.80 19.48
N PRO A 178 -59.54 -74.88 20.48
CA PRO A 178 -58.34 -74.27 21.05
C PRO A 178 -57.44 -75.25 21.82
N ALA A 179 -58.06 -76.26 22.46
CA ALA A 179 -57.38 -77.18 23.37
C ALA A 179 -56.32 -78.07 22.71
N LEU A 180 -56.43 -78.31 21.39
CA LEU A 180 -55.49 -79.15 20.64
C LEU A 180 -54.21 -78.40 20.20
N ILE A 181 -54.27 -77.06 20.10
CA ILE A 181 -53.19 -76.23 19.55
C ILE A 181 -52.44 -75.48 20.66
N LEU A 182 -53.06 -75.35 21.84
CA LEU A 182 -52.53 -74.60 22.98
C LEU A 182 -51.13 -75.03 23.44
N PRO A 183 -50.80 -76.34 23.58
CA PRO A 183 -49.49 -76.75 24.08
C PRO A 183 -48.33 -76.37 23.14
N ASP A 184 -48.52 -76.54 21.83
CA ASP A 184 -47.52 -76.20 20.82
C ASP A 184 -47.37 -74.68 20.68
N LEU A 185 -48.47 -73.94 20.83
CA LEU A 185 -48.44 -72.48 20.85
C LEU A 185 -47.71 -71.95 22.09
N CYS A 186 -47.96 -72.50 23.28
CA CYS A 186 -47.24 -72.12 24.50
C CYS A 186 -45.73 -72.38 24.36
N ARG A 187 -45.34 -73.50 23.73
CA ARG A 187 -43.93 -73.79 23.43
C ARG A 187 -43.33 -72.77 22.46
N SER A 188 -44.06 -72.41 21.40
CA SER A 188 -43.66 -71.38 20.43
C SER A 188 -43.51 -70.01 21.10
N HIS A 189 -44.49 -69.60 21.92
CA HIS A 189 -44.47 -68.35 22.69
C HIS A 189 -43.29 -68.30 23.65
N GLN A 190 -42.99 -69.39 24.35
CA GLN A 190 -41.82 -69.47 25.23
C GLN A 190 -40.51 -69.25 24.47
N GLN A 191 -40.37 -69.84 23.27
CA GLN A 191 -39.20 -69.64 22.40
C GLN A 191 -39.12 -68.20 21.86
N GLN A 192 -40.24 -67.63 21.43
CA GLN A 192 -40.32 -66.24 20.95
C GLN A 192 -39.99 -65.25 22.06
N LEU A 193 -40.51 -65.43 23.28
CA LEU A 193 -40.17 -64.61 24.44
C LEU A 193 -38.69 -64.68 24.80
N GLN A 194 -38.07 -65.86 24.68
CA GLN A 194 -36.62 -65.99 24.86
C GLN A 194 -35.84 -65.19 23.80
N GLN A 195 -36.23 -65.28 22.52
CA GLN A 195 -35.62 -64.48 21.45
C GLN A 195 -35.82 -62.98 21.66
N MET A 196 -36.99 -62.56 22.15
CA MET A 196 -37.26 -61.17 22.51
C MET A 196 -36.36 -60.69 23.63
N LEU A 197 -36.12 -61.52 24.66
CA LEU A 197 -35.22 -61.19 25.75
C LEU A 197 -33.78 -61.02 25.27
N ASP A 198 -33.28 -61.95 24.44
CA ASP A 198 -31.92 -61.89 23.88
C ASP A 198 -31.72 -60.64 23.01
N ARG A 199 -32.74 -60.28 22.21
CA ARG A 199 -32.75 -59.05 21.40
C ARG A 199 -32.74 -57.79 22.24
N GLN A 200 -33.51 -57.75 23.33
CA GLN A 200 -33.55 -56.62 24.25
C GLN A 200 -32.16 -56.40 24.90
N GLN A 201 -31.51 -57.46 25.37
CA GLN A 201 -30.14 -57.39 25.90
C GLN A 201 -29.13 -56.90 24.85
N ARG A 202 -29.30 -57.32 23.59
CA ARG A 202 -28.48 -56.84 22.47
C ARG A 202 -28.70 -55.35 22.18
N ILE A 203 -29.94 -54.86 22.22
CA ILE A 203 -30.26 -53.43 22.08
C ILE A 203 -29.60 -52.63 23.20
N GLU A 204 -29.72 -53.06 24.46
CA GLU A 204 -29.10 -52.39 25.61
C GLU A 204 -27.57 -52.31 25.47
N THR A 205 -26.95 -53.39 24.99
CA THR A 205 -25.52 -53.42 24.70
C THR A 205 -25.14 -52.44 23.59
N LEU A 206 -25.92 -52.40 22.49
CA LEU A 206 -25.70 -51.45 21.39
C LEU A 206 -25.87 -50.00 21.85
N GLN A 207 -26.87 -49.70 22.67
CA GLN A 207 -27.11 -48.36 23.23
C GLN A 207 -25.95 -47.89 24.11
N ASN A 208 -25.46 -48.76 25.01
CA ASN A 208 -24.34 -48.44 25.88
C ASN A 208 -23.06 -48.18 25.07
N ASN A 209 -22.78 -49.00 24.06
CA ASN A 209 -21.64 -48.80 23.18
C ASN A 209 -21.78 -47.53 22.34
N PHE A 210 -22.98 -47.21 21.85
CA PHE A 210 -23.26 -45.97 21.11
C PHE A 210 -23.00 -44.74 21.98
N LYS A 211 -23.46 -44.74 23.24
CA LYS A 211 -23.22 -43.65 24.19
C LYS A 211 -21.72 -43.43 24.44
N LYS A 212 -20.96 -44.51 24.65
CA LYS A 212 -19.50 -44.44 24.84
C LYS A 212 -18.79 -43.88 23.61
N SER A 213 -19.06 -44.43 22.42
CA SER A 213 -18.43 -43.97 21.17
C SER A 213 -18.80 -42.53 20.83
N LYS A 214 -20.05 -42.10 21.09
CA LYS A 214 -20.47 -40.70 20.91
C LYS A 214 -19.71 -39.77 21.85
N GLN A 215 -19.56 -40.14 23.11
CA GLN A 215 -18.84 -39.34 24.10
C GLN A 215 -17.36 -39.17 23.71
N GLU A 216 -16.69 -40.28 23.40
CA GLU A 216 -15.29 -40.30 22.97
C GLU A 216 -15.06 -39.40 21.75
N MET A 217 -15.92 -39.55 20.72
CA MET A 217 -15.85 -38.72 19.51
C MET A 217 -16.10 -37.23 19.81
N SER A 218 -17.07 -36.91 20.66
CA SER A 218 -17.38 -35.54 21.08
C SER A 218 -16.18 -34.89 21.78
N THR A 219 -15.54 -35.60 22.70
CA THR A 219 -14.34 -35.11 23.40
C THR A 219 -13.18 -34.88 22.43
N ASN A 220 -12.97 -35.80 21.48
CA ASN A 220 -11.90 -35.69 20.49
C ASN A 220 -12.10 -34.48 19.55
N ILE A 221 -13.33 -34.29 19.04
CA ILE A 221 -13.68 -33.13 18.20
C ILE A 221 -13.46 -31.83 18.97
N HIS A 222 -13.90 -31.75 20.23
CA HIS A 222 -13.74 -30.56 21.05
C HIS A 222 -12.26 -30.18 21.27
N GLN A 223 -11.41 -31.14 21.65
CA GLN A 223 -9.98 -30.92 21.83
C GLN A 223 -9.31 -30.42 20.53
N ARG A 224 -9.70 -30.99 19.38
CA ARG A 224 -9.18 -30.59 18.07
C ARG A 224 -9.59 -29.19 17.66
N LEU A 225 -10.86 -28.83 17.83
CA LEU A 225 -11.32 -27.46 17.56
C LEU A 225 -10.56 -26.46 18.44
N GLY A 226 -10.26 -26.82 19.69
CA GLY A 226 -9.39 -26.04 20.56
C GLY A 226 -7.98 -25.86 19.99
N TRP A 227 -7.36 -26.92 19.48
CA TRP A 227 -6.04 -26.85 18.84
C TRP A 227 -6.05 -26.04 17.55
N VAL A 228 -7.04 -26.25 16.66
CA VAL A 228 -7.21 -25.48 15.41
C VAL A 228 -7.34 -23.99 15.72
N MET A 229 -8.19 -23.64 16.69
CA MET A 229 -8.36 -22.25 17.12
C MET A 229 -7.05 -21.67 17.68
N HIS A 230 -6.29 -22.44 18.46
CA HIS A 230 -5.00 -22.00 18.98
C HIS A 230 -3.98 -21.73 17.86
N ILE A 231 -3.84 -22.65 16.91
CA ILE A 231 -2.92 -22.52 15.77
C ILE A 231 -3.35 -21.39 14.84
N GLU A 232 -4.64 -21.28 14.52
CA GLU A 232 -5.18 -20.19 13.70
C GLU A 232 -4.92 -18.84 14.35
N THR A 233 -5.14 -18.72 15.67
CA THR A 233 -4.84 -17.49 16.42
C THR A 233 -3.35 -17.11 16.32
N ARG A 234 -2.45 -18.10 16.43
CA ARG A 234 -1.01 -17.87 16.30
C ARG A 234 -0.61 -17.48 14.89
N ILE A 235 -1.14 -18.14 13.86
CA ILE A 235 -0.91 -17.81 12.45
C ILE A 235 -1.39 -16.38 12.16
N SER A 236 -2.59 -16.02 12.61
CA SER A 236 -3.14 -14.68 12.39
C SER A 236 -2.35 -13.59 13.10
N LYS A 237 -1.86 -13.86 14.34
CA LYS A 237 -0.97 -12.94 15.04
C LYS A 237 0.33 -12.74 14.28
N LEU A 238 1.01 -13.84 13.91
CA LEU A 238 2.29 -13.77 13.21
C LEU A 238 2.17 -13.12 11.82
N ASP A 239 1.09 -13.38 11.08
CA ASP A 239 0.81 -12.68 9.81
C ASP A 239 0.59 -11.18 10.02
N SER A 240 -0.10 -10.79 11.09
CA SER A 240 -0.28 -9.39 11.46
C SER A 240 1.04 -8.71 11.82
N ASP A 241 1.90 -9.39 12.59
CA ASP A 241 3.23 -8.90 12.97
C ASP A 241 4.13 -8.75 11.72
N LEU A 242 4.11 -9.71 10.80
CA LEU A 242 4.81 -9.61 9.50
C LEU A 242 4.32 -8.42 8.66
N ILE A 243 3.00 -8.20 8.60
CA ILE A 243 2.42 -7.06 7.87
C ILE A 243 2.85 -5.74 8.53
N TYR A 244 2.85 -5.68 9.86
CA TYR A 244 3.30 -4.51 10.61
C TYR A 244 4.76 -4.19 10.29
N HIS A 245 5.67 -5.16 10.46
CA HIS A 245 7.10 -4.96 10.18
C HIS A 245 7.35 -4.59 8.71
N MET A 246 6.62 -5.18 7.76
CA MET A 246 6.72 -4.81 6.35
C MET A 246 6.30 -3.35 6.10
N LYS A 247 5.24 -2.87 6.76
CA LYS A 247 4.81 -1.47 6.63
C LYS A 247 5.83 -0.52 7.26
N THR A 248 6.33 -0.85 8.44
CA THR A 248 7.32 -0.04 9.14
C THR A 248 8.63 0.03 8.34
N LEU A 249 9.08 -1.08 7.74
CA LEU A 249 10.26 -1.10 6.87
C LEU A 249 10.09 -0.18 5.65
N ARG A 250 8.93 -0.19 4.99
CA ARG A 250 8.67 0.71 3.85
C ARG A 250 8.65 2.17 4.26
N MET A 251 8.05 2.47 5.41
CA MET A 251 8.03 3.82 5.95
C MET A 251 9.45 4.29 6.30
N LEU A 252 10.28 3.42 6.85
CA LEU A 252 11.70 3.67 7.06
C LEU A 252 12.42 3.99 5.74
N GLU A 253 12.23 3.18 4.69
CA GLU A 253 12.81 3.45 3.37
C GLU A 253 12.39 4.82 2.81
N CYS A 254 11.11 5.18 2.90
CA CYS A 254 10.62 6.49 2.48
C CYS A 254 11.26 7.64 3.28
N ASN A 255 11.38 7.48 4.60
CA ASN A 255 12.00 8.50 5.45
C ASN A 255 13.50 8.64 5.19
N LEU A 256 14.20 7.53 4.92
CA LEU A 256 15.62 7.54 4.56
C LEU A 256 15.86 8.23 3.21
N GLU A 257 14.97 8.02 2.25
CA GLU A 257 15.00 8.74 0.97
C GLU A 257 14.78 10.24 1.17
N LEU A 258 13.81 10.62 2.01
CA LEU A 258 13.60 12.03 2.37
C LEU A 258 14.84 12.65 3.03
N LEU A 259 15.46 11.96 4.00
CA LEU A 259 16.70 12.43 4.64
C LEU A 259 17.85 12.54 3.63
N SER A 260 17.94 11.63 2.66
CA SER A 260 18.90 11.73 1.55
C SER A 260 18.68 13.00 0.71
N GLN A 261 17.43 13.35 0.42
CA GLN A 261 17.10 14.58 -0.29
C GLN A 261 17.40 15.83 0.53
N ILE A 262 17.10 15.81 1.83
CA ILE A 262 17.47 16.89 2.75
C ILE A 262 18.99 17.08 2.79
N LYS A 263 19.76 15.98 2.74
CA LYS A 263 21.23 16.03 2.65
C LYS A 263 21.73 16.67 1.36
N ALA A 264 21.04 16.46 0.24
CA ALA A 264 21.38 17.07 -1.04
C ALA A 264 20.87 18.52 -1.19
N ALA A 265 19.91 18.94 -0.35
CA ALA A 265 19.24 20.23 -0.48
C ALA A 265 20.17 21.45 -0.49
N PRO A 266 21.26 21.54 0.29
CA PRO A 266 22.20 22.67 0.22
C PRO A 266 22.78 22.90 -1.17
N GLN A 267 23.27 21.83 -1.80
CA GLN A 267 23.85 21.88 -3.14
C GLN A 267 22.78 22.21 -4.19
N VAL A 268 21.65 21.49 -4.15
CA VAL A 268 20.54 21.71 -5.10
C VAL A 268 20.02 23.14 -5.00
N TYR A 269 19.96 23.71 -3.80
CA TYR A 269 19.57 25.10 -3.59
C TYR A 269 20.54 26.06 -4.28
N ALA A 270 21.85 25.90 -4.08
CA ALA A 270 22.87 26.73 -4.73
C ALA A 270 22.79 26.65 -6.27
N ASP A 271 22.71 25.44 -6.82
CA ASP A 271 22.59 25.21 -8.27
C ASP A 271 21.35 25.92 -8.85
N MET A 272 20.22 25.82 -8.15
CA MET A 272 18.96 26.43 -8.58
C MET A 272 18.99 27.96 -8.51
N VAL A 273 19.64 28.53 -7.49
CA VAL A 273 19.85 29.99 -7.38
C VAL A 273 20.72 30.49 -8.53
N MET A 274 21.84 29.82 -8.80
CA MET A 274 22.74 30.18 -9.90
C MET A 274 22.05 30.10 -11.26
N GLU A 275 21.31 29.00 -11.51
CA GLU A 275 20.62 28.81 -12.77
C GLU A 275 19.48 29.82 -12.96
N ALA A 276 18.74 30.17 -11.90
CA ALA A 276 17.71 31.21 -11.94
C ALA A 276 18.31 32.58 -12.30
N ALA A 277 19.42 32.97 -11.65
CA ALA A 277 20.11 34.22 -11.95
C ALA A 277 20.64 34.24 -13.40
N ARG A 278 21.25 33.14 -13.85
CA ARG A 278 21.79 32.99 -15.22
C ARG A 278 20.68 33.14 -16.28
N ARG A 279 19.54 32.47 -16.08
CA ARG A 279 18.40 32.54 -17.01
C ARG A 279 17.76 33.92 -17.05
N ARG A 280 17.65 34.61 -15.90
CA ARG A 280 17.16 36.00 -15.87
C ARG A 280 18.09 36.96 -16.60
N LEU A 281 19.40 36.83 -16.39
CA LEU A 281 20.38 37.64 -17.11
C LEU A 281 20.28 37.40 -18.62
N PHE A 282 20.12 36.14 -19.04
CA PHE A 282 19.92 35.80 -20.44
C PHE A 282 18.62 36.39 -20.99
N SER A 283 17.48 36.20 -20.31
CA SER A 283 16.17 36.72 -20.74
C SER A 283 16.19 38.24 -20.91
N SER A 284 16.80 38.97 -19.96
CA SER A 284 17.00 40.42 -20.06
C SER A 284 17.86 40.81 -21.27
N ARG A 285 19.02 40.17 -21.45
CA ARG A 285 19.92 40.46 -22.59
C ARG A 285 19.29 40.11 -23.93
N PHE A 286 18.57 38.99 -24.00
CA PHE A 286 17.85 38.57 -25.19
C PHE A 286 16.76 39.58 -25.55
N THR A 287 16.02 40.07 -24.55
CA THR A 287 14.94 41.05 -24.78
C THR A 287 15.51 42.36 -25.33
N LEU A 288 16.55 42.90 -24.72
CA LEU A 288 17.25 44.12 -25.20
C LEU A 288 17.79 43.94 -26.63
N TRP A 289 18.40 42.78 -26.92
CA TRP A 289 18.87 42.46 -28.26
C TRP A 289 17.72 42.36 -29.26
N ALA A 290 16.62 41.71 -28.89
CA ALA A 290 15.47 41.52 -29.76
C ALA A 290 14.74 42.84 -30.03
N GLU A 291 14.63 43.73 -29.05
CA GLU A 291 14.07 45.08 -29.22
C GLU A 291 14.90 45.91 -30.21
N ALA A 292 16.23 45.93 -30.06
CA ALA A 292 17.11 46.64 -30.98
C ALA A 292 17.00 46.08 -32.41
N LEU A 293 17.01 44.75 -32.56
CA LEU A 293 16.82 44.09 -33.86
C LEU A 293 15.47 44.45 -34.49
N VAL A 294 14.42 44.51 -33.68
CA VAL A 294 13.07 44.85 -34.13
C VAL A 294 13.00 46.28 -34.63
N ASP A 295 13.63 47.21 -33.94
CA ASP A 295 13.65 48.61 -34.36
C ASP A 295 14.44 48.81 -35.66
N ASP A 296 15.62 48.19 -35.78
CA ASP A 296 16.42 48.18 -37.01
C ASP A 296 15.64 47.56 -38.19
N SER A 297 15.01 46.41 -37.96
CA SER A 297 14.24 45.69 -38.99
C SER A 297 12.99 46.48 -39.40
N LYS A 298 12.28 47.09 -38.45
CA LYS A 298 11.15 47.99 -38.72
C LYS A 298 11.60 49.19 -39.55
N GLN A 299 12.70 49.84 -39.18
CA GLN A 299 13.20 51.01 -39.90
C GLN A 299 13.58 50.65 -41.34
N MET A 300 14.32 49.55 -41.55
CA MET A 300 14.67 49.05 -42.88
C MET A 300 13.42 48.73 -43.71
N TYR A 301 12.48 48.00 -43.12
CA TYR A 301 11.22 47.61 -43.77
C TYR A 301 10.38 48.82 -44.18
N LEU A 302 10.17 49.78 -43.27
CA LEU A 302 9.34 50.97 -43.52
C LEU A 302 9.99 51.89 -44.55
N THR A 303 11.31 52.08 -44.48
CA THR A 303 12.05 52.92 -45.42
C THR A 303 11.97 52.36 -46.84
N GLU A 304 12.21 51.06 -47.03
CA GLU A 304 12.12 50.44 -48.35
C GLU A 304 10.68 50.39 -48.87
N THR A 305 9.73 50.05 -48.00
CA THR A 305 8.28 50.04 -48.32
C THR A 305 7.82 51.41 -48.79
N GLU A 306 8.19 52.49 -48.08
CA GLU A 306 7.82 53.85 -48.47
C GLU A 306 8.56 54.29 -49.73
N ARG A 307 9.83 53.93 -49.91
CA ARG A 307 10.57 54.20 -51.14
C ARG A 307 9.92 53.56 -52.37
N ARG A 308 9.52 52.28 -52.28
CA ARG A 308 8.77 51.59 -53.35
C ARG A 308 7.43 52.27 -53.61
N LYS A 309 6.65 52.57 -52.57
CA LYS A 309 5.37 53.30 -52.71
C LYS A 309 5.54 54.66 -53.38
N GLN A 310 6.56 55.44 -53.00
CA GLN A 310 6.85 56.73 -53.61
C GLN A 310 7.26 56.59 -55.07
N PHE A 311 8.05 55.57 -55.41
CA PHE A 311 8.43 55.28 -56.79
C PHE A 311 7.21 54.91 -57.64
N THR A 312 6.35 54.01 -57.15
CA THR A 312 5.09 53.63 -57.81
C THR A 312 4.17 54.84 -58.01
N ARG A 313 4.03 55.71 -56.99
CA ARG A 313 3.24 56.95 -57.09
C ARG A 313 3.77 57.90 -58.17
N LYS A 314 5.10 58.00 -58.34
CA LYS A 314 5.72 58.86 -59.36
C LYS A 314 5.51 58.37 -60.78
N LEU A 315 5.55 57.05 -61.01
CA LEU A 315 5.38 56.47 -62.33
C LEU A 315 3.92 56.40 -62.78
N GLY A 316 2.98 56.27 -61.85
CA GLY A 316 1.57 56.08 -62.17
C GLY A 316 1.32 54.80 -62.98
N GLU A 317 0.21 54.77 -63.72
CA GLU A 317 -0.12 53.65 -64.61
C GLU A 317 0.61 53.82 -65.96
N HIS A 318 1.83 53.30 -66.03
CA HIS A 318 2.67 53.39 -67.23
C HIS A 318 2.84 52.02 -67.92
N PHE A 319 2.51 51.92 -69.21
CA PHE A 319 2.50 50.66 -69.97
C PHE A 319 3.82 49.86 -69.96
N LEU A 320 4.97 50.53 -69.70
CA LEU A 320 6.28 49.89 -69.57
C LEU A 320 6.40 48.98 -68.34
N LEU A 321 5.67 49.27 -67.26
CA LEU A 321 5.64 48.43 -66.06
C LEU A 321 4.95 47.09 -66.34
N ASP A 322 3.94 47.09 -67.22
CA ASP A 322 3.18 45.88 -67.57
C ASP A 322 3.86 45.03 -68.67
N THR A 323 4.69 45.66 -69.51
CA THR A 323 5.26 45.04 -70.72
C THR A 323 6.74 44.71 -70.63
N LEU A 324 7.56 45.59 -70.04
CA LEU A 324 9.03 45.47 -70.04
C LEU A 324 9.64 45.26 -68.64
N PHE A 325 9.06 45.85 -67.60
CA PHE A 325 9.61 45.83 -66.23
C PHE A 325 8.58 45.32 -65.21
N LYS A 326 8.34 44.00 -65.20
CA LYS A 326 7.39 43.31 -64.30
C LYS A 326 7.92 43.17 -62.87
N GLY A 327 7.02 43.05 -61.89
CA GLY A 327 7.35 42.76 -60.49
C GLY A 327 7.65 44.00 -59.62
N PHE A 328 7.42 45.21 -60.12
CA PHE A 328 7.56 46.45 -59.35
C PHE A 328 6.43 46.68 -58.32
N ASP A 329 5.40 45.85 -58.37
CA ASP A 329 4.31 45.74 -57.41
C ASP A 329 4.66 44.88 -56.18
N ASP A 330 5.79 44.14 -56.23
CA ASP A 330 6.24 43.30 -55.13
C ASP A 330 6.74 44.13 -53.94
N MET A 331 6.38 43.69 -52.74
CA MET A 331 6.71 44.33 -51.47
C MET A 331 7.50 43.37 -50.58
N PRO A 332 8.55 43.83 -49.88
CA PRO A 332 9.29 42.96 -48.98
C PRO A 332 8.36 42.38 -47.90
N PRO A 333 8.61 41.17 -47.40
CA PRO A 333 7.86 40.63 -46.26
C PRO A 333 8.27 41.35 -44.96
N SER A 334 7.33 41.50 -44.02
CA SER A 334 7.66 42.01 -42.69
C SER A 334 8.36 40.93 -41.87
N PHE A 335 9.70 40.98 -41.80
CA PHE A 335 10.51 40.06 -41.01
C PHE A 335 11.07 40.77 -39.77
N ALA A 336 11.03 40.10 -38.62
CA ALA A 336 11.54 40.61 -37.34
C ALA A 336 11.02 42.00 -36.94
N THR A 337 9.81 42.38 -37.35
CA THR A 337 9.23 43.71 -37.05
C THR A 337 8.39 43.75 -35.77
N ARG A 338 8.39 42.68 -34.97
CA ARG A 338 7.63 42.57 -33.72
C ARG A 338 8.49 41.97 -32.63
N THR A 339 8.39 42.51 -31.42
CA THR A 339 9.09 42.00 -30.24
C THR A 339 8.65 40.56 -29.95
N PRO A 340 9.59 39.65 -29.67
CA PRO A 340 9.26 38.29 -29.22
C PRO A 340 8.43 38.31 -27.92
N PRO A 341 7.58 37.29 -27.67
CA PRO A 341 6.92 37.13 -26.39
C PRO A 341 7.94 37.00 -25.24
N PRO A 342 7.63 37.54 -24.05
CA PRO A 342 8.48 37.35 -22.88
C PRO A 342 8.50 35.87 -22.46
N PHE A 343 9.62 35.42 -21.92
CA PHE A 343 9.80 34.09 -21.34
C PHE A 343 10.54 34.19 -20.01
N ASP A 344 10.51 33.11 -19.22
CA ASP A 344 11.08 33.06 -17.87
C ASP A 344 10.45 34.02 -16.84
N THR A 345 9.20 34.45 -17.11
CA THR A 345 8.42 35.37 -16.27
C THR A 345 8.14 34.83 -14.87
N HIS A 346 8.16 33.52 -14.69
CA HIS A 346 7.91 32.85 -13.39
C HIS A 346 9.18 32.53 -12.61
N LEU A 347 10.38 32.91 -13.08
CA LEU A 347 11.61 32.69 -12.30
C LEU A 347 11.68 33.63 -11.08
N PRO A 348 12.20 33.19 -9.92
CA PRO A 348 12.38 34.06 -8.76
C PRO A 348 13.33 35.22 -9.07
N GLU A 349 13.13 36.36 -8.41
CA GLU A 349 13.97 37.56 -8.60
C GLU A 349 15.33 37.40 -7.92
N VAL A 350 16.11 36.44 -8.39
CA VAL A 350 17.48 36.21 -7.91
C VAL A 350 18.43 37.16 -8.63
N THR A 351 19.24 37.86 -7.85
CA THR A 351 20.23 38.83 -8.30
C THR A 351 21.67 38.35 -8.04
N VAL A 352 22.65 39.03 -8.64
CA VAL A 352 24.08 38.79 -8.38
C VAL A 352 24.43 39.10 -6.91
N ASP A 353 23.70 40.03 -6.29
CA ASP A 353 23.86 40.36 -4.87
C ASP A 353 23.39 39.20 -3.97
N ASP A 354 22.35 38.46 -4.37
CA ASP A 354 21.89 37.27 -3.65
C ASP A 354 22.92 36.12 -3.72
N ILE A 355 23.58 35.94 -4.87
CA ILE A 355 24.69 34.98 -5.01
C ILE A 355 25.87 35.40 -4.11
N SER A 356 26.20 36.70 -4.11
CA SER A 356 27.27 37.25 -3.28
C SER A 356 26.94 37.12 -1.79
N LEU A 357 25.68 37.32 -1.41
CA LEU A 357 25.19 37.08 -0.05
C LEU A 357 25.44 35.62 0.34
N LEU A 358 24.97 34.66 -0.46
CA LEU A 358 25.14 33.23 -0.19
C LEU A 358 26.62 32.84 -0.05
N ARG A 359 27.48 33.30 -0.96
CA ARG A 359 28.93 33.03 -0.90
C ARG A 359 29.57 33.55 0.40
N ASN A 360 29.12 34.71 0.89
CA ASN A 360 29.64 35.30 2.12
C ASN A 360 29.07 34.63 3.39
N THR A 361 27.80 34.23 3.38
CA THR A 361 27.14 33.62 4.55
C THR A 361 27.46 32.13 4.70
N VAL A 362 27.66 31.41 3.59
CA VAL A 362 27.87 29.95 3.58
C VAL A 362 28.99 29.60 2.60
N PRO A 363 30.26 29.74 3.01
CA PRO A 363 31.42 29.44 2.16
C PRO A 363 31.46 27.99 1.66
N GLU A 364 30.82 27.06 2.36
CA GLU A 364 30.74 25.64 1.95
C GLU A 364 29.99 25.43 0.64
N LEU A 365 29.22 26.43 0.18
CA LEU A 365 28.54 26.41 -1.11
C LEU A 365 29.36 27.04 -2.25
N GLU A 366 30.57 27.56 -1.99
CA GLU A 366 31.37 28.29 -2.97
C GLU A 366 31.69 27.47 -4.22
N GLU A 367 31.88 26.14 -4.10
CA GLU A 367 32.11 25.28 -5.26
C GLU A 367 30.92 25.21 -6.22
N PHE A 368 29.72 25.62 -5.77
CA PHE A 368 28.46 25.58 -6.51
C PHE A 368 27.93 26.99 -6.90
N LEU A 369 28.60 28.06 -6.45
CA LEU A 369 28.21 29.48 -6.66
C LEU A 369 29.29 30.26 -7.41
#